data_AF-A0A120AG74-F1
#
_entry.id   AF-A0A120AG74-F1
#
_cell.length_a   1.000
_cell.length_b   1.000
_cell.length_c   1.000
_cell.angle_alpha   90.00
_cell.angle_beta   90.00
_cell.angle_gamma   90.00
#
_symmetry.space_group_name_H-M   'P 1'
#
loop_
_entity.id
_entity.type
_entity.pdbx_description
1 polymer ?
#
loop_
_entity_poly.entity_id
_entity_poly.type
_entity_poly.pdbx_seq_one_letter_code
_entity_poly.pdbx_strand_id
1 'polypeptide(L)'
;MCALINGELGWLMYLREPGDAGMSSRNPDYAGPEAATIDYLLENGQRDEYPASWALPVATLQRAIDAFRADGLPPAFVLWHRDD
;
A
#
# COMPACT_ATOMS: atom_id res chain seq x y z
N MET A 1 -3.58 -2.61 -9.52
CA MET A 1 -3.12 -2.55 -8.11
C MET A 1 -1.64 -2.82 -8.06
N CYS A 2 -0.92 -2.05 -7.26
CA CYS A 2 0.53 -2.13 -7.06
C CYS A 2 0.81 -2.41 -5.57
N ALA A 3 1.90 -3.12 -5.30
CA ALA A 3 2.37 -3.42 -3.96
C ALA A 3 3.87 -3.19 -3.89
N LEU A 4 4.32 -2.43 -2.90
CA LEU A 4 5.74 -2.30 -2.55
C LEU A 4 5.95 -2.99 -1.21
N ILE A 5 6.90 -3.91 -1.13
CA ILE A 5 7.13 -4.73 0.07
C ILE A 5 8.57 -4.53 0.54
N ASN A 6 8.73 -4.32 1.85
CA ASN A 6 10.03 -4.31 2.52
C ASN A 6 9.91 -5.07 3.84
N GLY A 7 10.54 -6.24 3.90
CA GLY A 7 10.39 -7.18 5.01
C GLY A 7 8.95 -7.67 5.15
N GLU A 8 8.39 -7.55 6.35
CA GLU A 8 7.04 -8.05 6.71
C GLU A 8 5.93 -7.00 6.50
N LEU A 9 6.28 -5.84 5.96
CA LEU A 9 5.35 -4.73 5.73
C LEU A 9 5.35 -4.33 4.26
N GLY A 10 4.21 -3.85 3.78
CA GLY A 10 4.11 -3.32 2.44
C GLY A 10 3.02 -2.27 2.29
N TRP A 11 3.15 -1.49 1.24
CA TRP A 11 2.23 -0.42 0.88
C TRP A 11 1.46 -0.81 -0.38
N LEU A 12 0.15 -0.58 -0.37
CA LEU A 12 -0.72 -0.83 -1.52
C LEU A 12 -1.14 0.48 -2.17
N MET A 13 -1.16 0.46 -3.50
CA MET A 13 -1.72 1.52 -4.32
C MET A 13 -2.69 0.95 -5.35
N TYR A 14 -3.83 1.59 -5.50
CA TYR A 14 -4.85 1.26 -6.48
C TYR A 14 -5.01 2.43 -7.46
N LEU A 15 -4.97 2.13 -8.75
CA LEU A 15 -5.13 3.08 -9.85
C LEU A 15 -6.29 2.59 -10.71
N ARG A 16 -7.26 3.45 -11.00
CA ARG A 16 -8.42 3.13 -11.84
C ARG A 16 -8.08 3.18 -13.32
N GLU A 17 -7.30 4.18 -13.71
CA GLU A 17 -6.93 4.46 -15.09
C GLU A 17 -5.53 5.09 -15.17
N PRO A 18 -4.89 5.10 -16.36
CA PRO A 18 -3.60 5.76 -16.53
C PRO A 18 -3.68 7.25 -16.19
N GLY A 19 -2.83 7.71 -15.28
CA GLY A 19 -2.79 9.11 -14.82
C GLY A 19 -3.70 9.41 -13.61
N ASP A 20 -4.43 8.42 -13.08
CA ASP A 20 -5.15 8.54 -11.81
C ASP A 20 -4.17 8.81 -10.66
N ALA A 21 -4.51 9.75 -9.77
CA ALA A 21 -3.76 9.96 -8.53
C ALA A 21 -3.85 8.72 -7.61
N GLY A 22 -4.94 7.97 -7.76
CA GLY A 22 -5.12 6.68 -7.13
C GLY A 22 -5.57 6.76 -5.67
N MET A 23 -5.51 5.59 -5.04
CA MET A 23 -5.77 5.42 -3.62
C MET A 23 -4.67 4.57 -3.01
N SER A 24 -4.31 4.87 -1.76
CA SER A 24 -3.26 4.17 -1.04
C SER A 24 -3.70 3.65 0.32
N SER A 25 -3.04 2.60 0.81
CA SER A 25 -3.41 1.98 2.10
C SER A 25 -3.07 2.85 3.31
N ARG A 26 -3.87 2.74 4.37
CA ARG A 26 -3.56 3.19 5.73
C ARG A 26 -3.69 2.01 6.68
N ASN A 27 -2.80 1.94 7.66
CA ASN A 27 -2.82 0.92 8.70
C ASN A 27 -3.49 1.47 9.96
N PRO A 28 -4.76 1.10 10.23
CA PRO A 28 -5.47 1.59 11.42
C PRO A 28 -4.88 1.07 12.73
N ASP A 29 -4.11 -0.03 12.67
CA ASP A 29 -3.50 -0.67 13.84
C ASP A 29 -2.05 -0.21 14.06
N TYR A 30 -1.58 0.79 13.32
CA TYR A 30 -0.23 1.31 13.47
C TYR A 30 -0.07 2.03 14.82
N ALA A 31 0.85 1.53 15.64
CA ALA A 31 1.16 2.06 16.98
C ALA A 31 2.59 2.63 17.12
N GLY A 32 3.30 2.80 16.00
CA GLY A 32 4.65 3.34 15.99
C GLY A 32 4.70 4.87 15.95
N PRO A 33 5.90 5.47 15.84
CA PRO A 33 6.06 6.92 15.75
C PRO A 33 5.44 7.50 14.48
N GLU A 34 4.78 8.65 14.59
CA GLU A 34 4.14 9.34 13.45
C GLU A 34 5.14 9.66 12.32
N ALA A 35 6.37 10.04 12.67
CA ALA A 35 7.42 10.40 11.73
C ALA A 35 8.20 9.20 11.16
N ALA A 36 7.87 7.96 11.55
CA ALA A 36 8.56 6.79 11.02
C ALA A 36 8.17 6.54 9.56
N THR A 37 9.15 6.21 8.73
CA THR A 37 8.98 5.93 7.31
C THR A 37 9.54 4.55 6.94
N ILE A 38 9.11 4.03 5.80
CA ILE A 38 9.61 2.81 5.18
C ILE A 38 10.09 3.16 3.78
N ASP A 39 11.30 2.70 3.47
CA ASP A 39 11.90 2.82 2.15
C ASP A 39 11.55 1.62 1.28
N TYR A 40 11.28 1.88 0.00
CA TYR A 40 11.13 0.86 -1.02
C TYR A 40 12.14 1.13 -2.14
N LEU A 41 13.11 0.24 -2.28
CA LEU A 41 14.12 0.32 -3.33
C LEU A 41 13.64 -0.46 -4.55
N LEU A 42 13.43 0.25 -5.66
CA LEU A 42 13.08 -0.33 -6.94
C LEU A 42 14.34 -0.74 -7.72
N GLU A 43 14.18 -1.65 -8.67
CA GLU A 43 15.30 -2.18 -9.48
C GLU A 43 16.04 -1.09 -10.28
N ASN A 44 15.33 -0.02 -10.67
CA ASN A 44 15.90 1.14 -11.35
C ASN A 44 16.73 2.06 -10.41
N GLY A 45 16.90 1.69 -9.14
CA GLY A 45 17.60 2.47 -8.12
C GLY A 45 16.77 3.59 -7.49
N GLN A 46 15.51 3.74 -7.89
CA GLN A 46 14.58 4.68 -7.26
C GLN A 46 14.28 4.21 -5.83
N ARG A 47 14.34 5.16 -4.89
CA ARG A 47 13.97 4.94 -3.50
C ARG A 47 12.73 5.77 -3.20
N ASP A 48 11.64 5.08 -2.96
CA ASP A 48 10.39 5.70 -2.52
C ASP A 48 10.30 5.60 -1.01
N GLU A 49 9.92 6.70 -0.35
CA GLU A 49 9.78 6.77 1.09
C GLU A 49 8.33 7.13 1.43
N TYR A 50 7.68 6.28 2.24
CA TYR A 50 6.30 6.50 2.69
C TYR A 50 6.19 6.34 4.22
N PRO A 51 5.25 7.03 4.88
CA PRO A 51 4.99 6.81 6.30
C PRO A 51 4.72 5.34 6.62
N ALA A 52 5.33 4.85 7.71
CA ALA A 52 5.14 3.47 8.16
C ALA A 52 3.67 3.19 8.54
N SER A 53 2.92 4.23 8.92
CA SER A 53 1.48 4.17 9.17
C SER A 53 0.64 3.85 7.95
N TRP A 54 1.22 3.85 6.75
CA TRP A 54 0.54 3.50 5.50
C TRP A 54 0.73 2.02 5.13
N ALA A 55 1.72 1.37 5.75
CA ALA A 55 2.11 0.01 5.43
C ALA A 55 1.32 -1.01 6.25
N LEU A 56 0.83 -2.03 5.56
CA LEU A 56 0.09 -3.15 6.13
C LEU A 56 1.01 -4.38 6.25
N PRO A 57 0.70 -5.35 7.14
CA PRO A 57 1.40 -6.63 7.17
C PRO A 57 1.27 -7.37 5.84
N VAL A 58 2.34 -8.04 5.39
CA VAL A 58 2.37 -8.80 4.11
C VAL A 58 1.20 -9.79 4.00
N ALA A 59 0.79 -10.42 5.10
CA ALA A 59 -0.39 -11.30 5.10
C ALA A 59 -1.69 -10.57 4.69
N THR A 60 -1.87 -9.32 5.11
CA THR A 60 -3.00 -8.48 4.70
C THR A 60 -2.87 -8.06 3.24
N LEU A 61 -1.66 -7.74 2.77
CA LEU A 61 -1.41 -7.41 1.36
C LEU A 61 -1.78 -8.58 0.45
N GLN A 62 -1.35 -9.79 0.79
CA GLN A 62 -1.62 -10.98 -0.01
C GLN A 62 -3.12 -11.22 -0.12
N ARG A 63 -3.85 -11.14 1.00
CA ARG A 63 -5.32 -11.21 1.00
C ARG A 63 -5.96 -10.13 0.15
N ALA A 64 -5.44 -8.90 0.17
CA ALA A 64 -5.95 -7.81 -0.64
C ALA A 64 -5.72 -8.05 -2.13
N ILE A 65 -4.54 -8.52 -2.52
CA ILE A 65 -4.21 -8.91 -3.89
C ILE A 65 -5.15 -10.01 -4.39
N ASP A 66 -5.40 -11.03 -3.58
CA ASP A 66 -6.27 -12.13 -3.97
C ASP A 66 -7.74 -11.70 -4.10
N ALA A 67 -8.23 -10.82 -3.20
CA ALA A 67 -9.56 -10.23 -3.33
C ALA A 67 -9.68 -9.34 -4.58
N PHE A 68 -8.68 -8.50 -4.86
CA PHE A 68 -8.64 -7.69 -6.08
C PHE A 68 -8.62 -8.53 -7.35
N ARG A 69 -7.90 -9.67 -7.35
CA ARG A 69 -7.89 -10.60 -8.50
C ARG A 69 -9.26 -11.21 -8.78
N ALA A 70 -10.07 -11.42 -7.73
CA ALA A 70 -11.42 -11.97 -7.88
C ALA A 70 -12.39 -10.96 -8.51
N ASP A 71 -12.40 -9.73 -8.00
CA ASP A 71 -13.48 -8.78 -8.30
C ASP A 71 -13.04 -7.57 -9.14
N GLY A 72 -11.73 -7.33 -9.27
CA GLY A 72 -11.17 -6.14 -9.93
C GLY A 72 -11.35 -4.83 -9.15
N LEU A 73 -11.83 -4.92 -7.91
CA LEU A 73 -12.17 -3.78 -7.06
C LEU A 73 -11.20 -3.65 -5.88
N PRO A 74 -10.96 -2.42 -5.37
CA PRO A 74 -10.19 -2.21 -4.15
C PRO A 74 -10.90 -2.91 -2.98
N PRO A 75 -10.24 -3.85 -2.27
CA PRO A 75 -10.88 -4.60 -1.20
C PRO A 75 -11.37 -3.69 -0.07
N ALA A 76 -12.62 -3.87 0.36
CA ALA A 76 -13.28 -3.01 1.35
C ALA A 76 -12.70 -3.12 2.78
N PHE A 77 -11.94 -4.18 3.07
CA PHE A 77 -11.28 -4.35 4.36
C PHE A 77 -9.93 -3.60 4.46
N VAL A 78 -9.44 -3.04 3.36
CA VAL A 78 -8.29 -2.13 3.38
C VAL A 78 -8.82 -0.71 3.57
N LEU A 79 -8.24 0.03 4.52
CA LEU A 79 -8.52 1.46 4.66
C LEU A 79 -7.77 2.21 3.56
N TRP A 80 -8.53 2.73 2.60
CA TRP A 80 -8.01 3.48 1.46
C TRP A 80 -8.07 4.99 1.74
N HIS A 81 -6.95 5.69 1.52
CA HIS A 81 -6.91 7.13 1.36
C HIS A 81 -6.95 7.48 -0.12
N ARG A 82 -7.68 8.53 -0.50
CA ARG A 82 -7.60 9.09 -1.84
C ARG A 82 -6.47 10.09 -1.89
N ASP A 83 -5.65 10.01 -2.93
CA ASP A 83 -4.45 10.84 -3.07
C ASP A 83 -4.69 12.03 -4.04
N ASP A 84 -5.95 12.50 -4.16
CA ASP A 84 -6.42 13.61 -5.04
C ASP A 84 -6.69 14.96 -4.32
#